data_AF-A0A6A5UQ41-F1
#
_entry.id   AF-A0A6A5UQ41-F1
#
_cell.length_a   1.000
_cell.length_b   1.000
_cell.length_c   1.000
_cell.angle_alpha   90.00
_cell.angle_beta   90.00
_cell.angle_gamma   90.00
#
_symmetry.space_group_name_H-M   'P 1'
#
loop_
_entity.id
_entity.type
_entity.pdbx_description
1 polymer ?
#
loop_
_entity_poly.entity_id
_entity_poly.type
_entity_poly.pdbx_seq_one_letter_code
_entity_poly.pdbx_strand_id
1 'polypeptide(L)'
;MITGLHHINLVVPPSTLPLAHAFYGTTLCLTPRAVPHLQRNTLAWFDIGDSGQQVHIAFGKPEDFSHTSSRHPCFKVGSMEDLQRLQGRIWEHFERGGEDAPRAADRPGEKNSGAEGVEYPTRFFARDYAGNRLEFTL
;
A
#
# COMPACT_ATOMS: atom_id res chain seq x y z
N MET A 1 -22.92 16.29 5.79
CA MET A 1 -21.71 17.01 5.35
C MET A 1 -20.52 16.06 5.49
N ILE A 2 -19.59 16.05 4.53
CA ILE A 2 -18.40 15.17 4.50
C ILE A 2 -17.21 15.93 5.12
N THR A 3 -16.44 15.28 6.01
CA THR A 3 -15.33 15.92 6.75
C THR A 3 -13.94 15.39 6.40
N GLY A 4 -13.85 14.28 5.66
CA GLY A 4 -12.58 13.70 5.24
C GLY A 4 -12.72 12.27 4.74
N LEU A 5 -11.59 11.69 4.32
CA LEU A 5 -11.49 10.25 4.07
C LEU A 5 -11.38 9.53 5.40
N HIS A 6 -12.30 8.61 5.67
CA HIS A 6 -12.21 7.72 6.84
C HIS A 6 -11.30 6.52 6.54
N HIS A 7 -11.50 5.89 5.38
CA HIS A 7 -10.73 4.74 4.97
C HIS A 7 -10.73 4.62 3.45
N ILE A 8 -9.77 3.86 2.94
CA ILE A 8 -9.81 3.28 1.61
C ILE A 8 -10.01 1.77 1.72
N ASN A 9 -10.46 1.14 0.64
CA ASN A 9 -10.47 -0.31 0.52
C ASN A 9 -9.67 -0.75 -0.70
N LEU A 10 -8.71 -1.64 -0.48
CA LEU A 10 -7.96 -2.34 -1.54
C LEU A 10 -8.36 -3.81 -1.53
N VAL A 11 -8.20 -4.47 -2.68
CA VAL A 11 -8.56 -5.87 -2.84
C VAL A 11 -7.34 -6.74 -3.11
N VAL A 12 -7.34 -7.95 -2.55
CA VAL A 12 -6.28 -8.95 -2.71
C VAL A 12 -6.90 -10.30 -3.06
N PRO A 13 -6.14 -11.25 -3.61
CA PRO A 13 -6.68 -12.57 -3.93
C PRO A 13 -7.27 -13.27 -2.69
N PRO A 14 -8.32 -14.09 -2.83
CA PRO A 14 -8.86 -14.87 -1.72
C PRO A 14 -7.79 -15.67 -0.97
N SER A 15 -7.96 -15.79 0.35
CA SER A 15 -7.08 -16.55 1.24
C SER A 15 -5.64 -16.03 1.38
N THR A 16 -5.38 -14.77 1.01
CA THR A 16 -4.03 -14.15 1.10
C THR A 16 -3.87 -13.11 2.21
N LEU A 17 -4.80 -13.01 3.18
CA LEU A 17 -4.67 -12.06 4.31
C LEU A 17 -3.36 -12.19 5.11
N PRO A 18 -2.74 -13.38 5.29
CA PRO A 18 -1.41 -13.46 5.89
C PRO A 18 -0.35 -12.63 5.14
N LEU A 19 -0.40 -12.64 3.80
CA LEU A 19 0.47 -11.82 2.95
C LEU A 19 0.14 -10.33 3.09
N ALA A 20 -1.15 -9.99 3.27
CA ALA A 20 -1.55 -8.62 3.60
C ALA A 20 -0.93 -8.13 4.92
N HIS A 21 -0.91 -8.96 5.96
CA HIS A 21 -0.27 -8.59 7.22
C HIS A 21 1.24 -8.42 7.08
N ALA A 22 1.91 -9.28 6.30
CA ALA A 22 3.34 -9.16 6.04
C ALA A 22 3.67 -7.89 5.22
N PHE A 23 2.91 -7.62 4.16
CA PHE A 23 3.12 -6.43 3.35
C PHE A 23 2.71 -5.14 4.08
N TYR A 24 1.44 -4.97 4.43
CA TYR A 24 0.93 -3.72 5.00
C TYR A 24 1.39 -3.50 6.44
N GLY A 25 1.44 -4.55 7.26
CA GLY A 25 1.86 -4.45 8.65
C GLY A 25 3.37 -4.33 8.81
N THR A 26 4.14 -5.19 8.13
CA THR A 26 5.60 -5.23 8.31
C THR A 26 6.34 -4.36 7.32
N THR A 27 5.99 -4.40 6.02
CA THR A 27 6.74 -3.64 5.00
C THR A 27 6.40 -2.16 5.06
N LEU A 28 5.10 -1.83 5.08
CA LEU A 28 4.62 -0.44 5.15
C LEU A 28 4.53 0.11 6.59
N CYS A 29 4.75 -0.71 7.62
CA CYS A 29 4.64 -0.29 9.02
C CYS A 29 3.26 0.26 9.41
N LEU A 30 2.18 -0.17 8.76
CA LEU A 30 0.83 0.20 9.21
C LEU A 30 0.45 -0.63 10.44
N THR A 31 -0.36 -0.06 11.33
CA THR A 31 -0.71 -0.74 12.59
C THR A 31 -1.92 -1.65 12.37
N PRO A 32 -1.84 -2.97 12.58
CA PRO A 32 -3.00 -3.85 12.43
C PRO A 32 -4.11 -3.49 13.42
N ARG A 33 -5.35 -3.46 12.93
CA ARG A 33 -6.55 -3.23 13.72
C ARG A 33 -7.46 -4.45 13.70
N ALA A 34 -8.09 -4.73 14.84
CA ALA A 34 -9.09 -5.78 14.93
C ALA A 34 -10.30 -5.47 14.02
N VAL A 35 -10.68 -6.46 13.22
CA VAL A 35 -11.90 -6.43 12.41
C VAL A 35 -13.11 -6.89 13.26
N PRO A 36 -14.35 -6.60 12.84
CA PRO A 36 -15.53 -7.18 13.46
C PRO A 36 -15.44 -8.71 13.54
N HIS A 37 -15.91 -9.29 14.65
CA HIS A 37 -15.73 -10.72 14.93
C HIS A 37 -16.22 -11.63 13.79
N LEU A 38 -17.37 -11.29 13.18
CA LEU A 38 -17.97 -12.04 12.06
C LEU A 38 -17.19 -11.94 10.74
N GLN A 39 -16.24 -11.01 10.65
CA GLN A 39 -15.40 -10.78 9.46
C GLN A 39 -13.95 -11.20 9.70
N ARG A 40 -13.68 -11.89 10.82
CA ARG A 40 -12.38 -12.50 11.08
C ARG A 40 -12.05 -13.45 9.93
N ASN A 41 -10.88 -13.27 9.32
CA ASN A 41 -10.37 -14.02 8.15
C ASN A 41 -10.99 -13.67 6.79
N THR A 42 -11.88 -12.67 6.71
CA THR A 42 -12.37 -12.15 5.41
C THR A 42 -11.92 -10.72 5.13
N LEU A 43 -11.44 -10.02 6.16
CA LEU A 43 -10.88 -8.68 6.09
C LEU A 43 -9.59 -8.57 6.90
N ALA A 44 -8.73 -7.63 6.52
CA ALA A 44 -7.68 -7.10 7.37
C ALA A 44 -7.74 -5.56 7.38
N TRP A 45 -7.65 -4.94 8.56
CA TRP A 45 -7.66 -3.48 8.72
C TRP A 45 -6.34 -3.00 9.28
N PHE A 46 -5.89 -1.84 8.81
CA PHE A 46 -4.67 -1.19 9.27
C PHE A 46 -4.90 0.30 9.50
N ASP A 47 -4.41 0.83 10.61
CA ASP A 47 -4.40 2.26 10.91
C ASP A 47 -3.19 2.93 10.26
N ILE A 48 -3.41 4.14 9.73
CA ILE A 48 -2.38 5.00 9.13
C ILE A 48 -1.87 5.95 10.22
N GLY A 49 -0.84 5.52 10.95
CA GLY A 49 -0.33 6.23 12.12
C GLY A 49 -1.45 6.60 13.08
N ASP A 50 -1.40 7.81 13.63
CA ASP A 50 -2.40 8.32 14.59
C ASP A 50 -3.47 9.21 13.93
N SER A 51 -3.57 9.18 12.60
CA SER A 51 -4.49 10.06 11.84
C SER A 51 -5.97 9.71 12.01
N GLY A 52 -6.28 8.51 12.50
CA GLY A 52 -7.61 7.92 12.48
C GLY A 52 -8.05 7.39 11.11
N GLN A 53 -7.24 7.56 10.05
CA GLN A 53 -7.50 6.99 8.73
C GLN A 53 -7.02 5.54 8.63
N GLN A 54 -7.67 4.77 7.76
CA GLN A 54 -7.45 3.33 7.68
C GLN A 54 -7.29 2.81 6.25
N VAL A 55 -6.55 1.71 6.12
CA VAL A 55 -6.54 0.85 4.94
C VAL A 55 -7.29 -0.43 5.26
N HIS A 56 -8.37 -0.69 4.53
CA HIS A 56 -9.08 -1.95 4.59
C HIS A 56 -8.64 -2.84 3.43
N ILE A 57 -8.40 -4.11 3.72
CA ILE A 57 -8.05 -5.14 2.74
C ILE A 57 -9.19 -6.15 2.71
N ALA A 58 -9.78 -6.33 1.53
CA ALA A 58 -10.84 -7.28 1.26
C ALA A 58 -10.44 -8.26 0.14
N PHE A 59 -11.19 -9.34 -0.04
CA PHE A 59 -10.99 -10.22 -1.18
C PHE A 59 -11.63 -9.66 -2.45
N GLY A 60 -10.85 -9.61 -3.52
CA GLY A 60 -11.31 -9.24 -4.85
C GLY A 60 -11.82 -10.43 -5.65
N LYS A 61 -12.44 -10.14 -6.78
CA LYS A 61 -12.84 -11.11 -7.80
C LYS A 61 -11.70 -11.30 -8.82
N PRO A 62 -11.68 -12.39 -9.61
CA PRO A 62 -10.65 -12.60 -10.63
C PRO A 62 -10.46 -11.41 -11.59
N GLU A 63 -11.54 -10.70 -11.92
CA GLU A 63 -11.51 -9.54 -12.84
C GLU A 63 -10.78 -8.32 -12.23
N ASP A 64 -10.72 -8.21 -10.90
CA ASP A 64 -9.97 -7.14 -10.23
C ASP A 64 -8.46 -7.25 -10.49
N PHE A 65 -7.99 -8.44 -10.85
CA PHE A 65 -6.57 -8.76 -11.06
C PHE A 65 -6.20 -9.00 -12.52
N SER A 66 -7.16 -8.87 -13.46
CA SER A 66 -6.91 -9.17 -14.88
C SER A 66 -6.11 -8.07 -15.60
N HIS A 67 -6.06 -6.85 -15.06
CA HIS A 67 -5.35 -5.72 -15.66
C HIS A 67 -4.65 -4.86 -14.61
N THR A 68 -3.56 -4.20 -15.00
CA THR A 68 -2.84 -3.25 -14.14
C THR A 68 -3.59 -1.92 -14.07
N SER A 69 -4.33 -1.69 -12.98
CA SER A 69 -4.99 -0.40 -12.76
C SER A 69 -3.99 0.72 -12.49
N SER A 70 -4.32 1.92 -12.98
CA SER A 70 -3.63 3.17 -12.62
C SER A 70 -4.23 3.84 -11.38
N ARG A 71 -5.40 3.41 -10.89
CA ARG A 71 -6.03 3.93 -9.66
C ARG A 71 -5.18 3.58 -8.45
N HIS A 72 -5.02 4.53 -7.53
CA HIS A 72 -4.23 4.33 -6.32
C HIS A 72 -4.65 5.31 -5.23
N PRO A 73 -4.46 4.95 -3.95
CA PRO A 73 -4.27 5.91 -2.90
C PRO A 73 -2.88 6.53 -2.96
N CYS A 74 -2.78 7.78 -2.52
CA CYS A 74 -1.50 8.44 -2.26
C CYS A 74 -1.37 8.66 -0.75
N PHE A 75 -0.33 8.07 -0.15
CA PHE A 75 -0.05 8.17 1.27
C PHE A 75 0.88 9.35 1.53
N LYS A 76 0.48 10.18 2.50
CA LYS A 76 1.31 11.24 3.03
C LYS A 76 2.34 10.66 4.00
N VAL A 77 3.61 11.02 3.83
CA VAL A 77 4.75 10.61 4.64
C VAL A 77 5.32 11.83 5.36
N GLY A 78 5.66 11.66 6.64
CA GLY A 78 5.93 12.79 7.54
C GLY A 78 7.17 13.61 7.22
N SER A 79 8.13 13.03 6.49
CA SER A 79 9.39 13.70 6.15
C SER A 79 10.05 13.09 4.91
N MET A 80 11.02 13.81 4.34
CA MET A 80 11.83 13.29 3.23
C MET A 80 12.69 12.09 3.65
N GLU A 81 13.20 12.08 4.88
CA GLU A 81 13.96 10.94 5.42
C GLU A 81 13.07 9.70 5.53
N ASP A 82 11.85 9.85 6.05
CA ASP A 82 10.89 8.75 6.14
C ASP A 82 10.46 8.25 4.76
N LEU A 83 10.30 9.16 3.79
CA LEU A 83 9.98 8.80 2.42
C LEU A 83 11.08 7.94 1.79
N GLN A 84 12.35 8.33 1.94
CA GLN A 84 13.50 7.56 1.47
C GLN A 84 13.65 6.22 2.20
N ARG A 85 13.47 6.22 3.53
CA ARG A 85 13.52 4.98 4.34
C ARG A 85 12.41 4.01 3.92
N LEU A 86 11.19 4.50 3.70
CA LEU A 86 10.07 3.68 3.25
C LEU A 86 10.33 3.12 1.84
N GLN A 87 10.83 3.95 0.92
CA GLN A 87 11.21 3.50 -0.42
C GLN A 87 12.26 2.38 -0.37
N GLY A 88 13.32 2.57 0.44
CA GLY A 88 14.38 1.57 0.63
C GLY A 88 13.83 0.24 1.17
N ARG A 89 12.96 0.29 2.19
CA ARG A 89 12.34 -0.92 2.77
C ARG A 89 11.46 -1.68 1.77
N ILE A 90 10.65 -0.96 1.00
CA ILE A 90 9.81 -1.57 -0.04
C ILE A 90 10.69 -2.18 -1.13
N TRP A 91 11.75 -1.49 -1.54
CA TRP A 91 12.72 -2.00 -2.53
C TRP A 91 13.48 -3.24 -2.02
N GLU A 92 13.97 -3.23 -0.79
CA GLU A 92 14.62 -4.40 -0.17
C GLU A 92 13.66 -5.60 -0.08
N HIS A 93 12.38 -5.37 0.21
CA HIS A 93 11.38 -6.44 0.15
C HIS A 93 11.17 -6.92 -1.29
N PHE A 94 11.06 -6.02 -2.26
CA PHE A 94 10.96 -6.37 -3.68
C PHE A 94 12.12 -7.28 -4.12
N GLU A 95 13.36 -6.90 -3.81
CA GLU A 95 14.57 -7.67 -4.17
C GLU A 95 14.66 -9.01 -3.43
N ARG A 96 14.23 -9.06 -2.17
CA ARG A 96 14.19 -10.31 -1.39
C ARG A 96 13.23 -11.34 -2.02
N GLY A 97 12.15 -10.87 -2.66
CA GLY A 97 11.10 -11.73 -3.20
C GLY A 97 10.28 -12.43 -2.11
N GLY A 98 9.43 -13.37 -2.53
CA GLY A 98 8.44 -14.04 -1.68
C GLY A 98 7.02 -13.87 -2.22
N GLU A 99 6.06 -14.62 -1.67
CA GLU A 99 4.65 -14.51 -2.07
C GLU A 99 4.02 -13.16 -1.66
N ASP A 100 4.52 -12.55 -0.58
CA ASP A 100 4.11 -11.24 -0.06
C ASP A 100 4.92 -10.07 -0.63
N ALA A 101 5.87 -10.35 -1.54
CA ALA A 101 6.73 -9.32 -2.10
C ALA A 101 5.93 -8.34 -2.98
N PRO A 102 6.32 -7.04 -2.99
CA PRO A 102 5.78 -6.09 -3.95
C PRO A 102 5.90 -6.63 -5.38
N ARG A 103 4.90 -6.39 -6.24
CA ARG A 103 5.02 -6.75 -7.67
C ARG A 103 5.83 -5.74 -8.48
N ALA A 104 6.00 -4.53 -7.94
CA ALA A 104 6.84 -3.48 -8.49
C ALA A 104 7.21 -2.50 -7.37
N ALA A 105 8.40 -1.93 -7.42
CA ALA A 105 8.83 -0.88 -6.52
C ALA A 105 9.77 0.06 -7.27
N ASP A 106 9.57 1.37 -7.13
CA ASP A 106 10.51 2.33 -7.68
C ASP A 106 11.83 2.29 -6.89
N ARG A 107 12.95 2.08 -7.58
CA ARG A 107 14.27 1.93 -6.96
C ARG A 107 14.78 3.27 -6.37
N PRO A 108 15.32 3.28 -5.15
CA PRO A 108 15.96 4.47 -4.59
C PRO A 108 17.05 5.04 -5.50
N GLY A 109 17.01 6.35 -5.73
CA GLY A 109 17.99 7.06 -6.58
C GLY A 109 17.73 6.98 -8.09
N GLU A 110 16.76 6.18 -8.53
CA GLU A 110 16.31 6.15 -9.92
C GLU A 110 15.05 7.00 -10.14
N LYS A 111 14.72 7.20 -11.41
CA LYS A 111 13.50 7.89 -11.83
C LYS A 111 12.26 7.10 -11.40
N ASN A 112 11.28 7.78 -10.80
CA ASN A 112 10.02 7.14 -10.39
C ASN A 112 9.14 6.77 -11.59
N SER A 113 8.21 5.84 -11.41
CA SER A 113 7.32 5.32 -12.46
C SER A 113 6.05 6.17 -12.71
N GLY A 114 6.00 7.39 -12.15
CA GLY A 114 4.93 8.36 -12.37
C GLY A 114 5.17 9.26 -13.59
N ALA A 115 4.17 10.08 -13.91
CA ALA A 115 4.37 11.22 -14.80
C ALA A 115 5.35 12.23 -14.15
N GLU A 116 6.06 13.01 -14.96
CA GLU A 116 7.03 14.00 -14.48
C GLU A 116 6.72 15.40 -15.00
N GLY A 117 7.25 16.41 -14.31
CA GLY A 117 6.93 17.81 -14.51
C GLY A 117 7.15 18.63 -13.24
N VAL A 118 7.33 19.94 -13.40
CA VAL A 118 7.63 20.87 -12.28
C VAL A 118 6.53 20.94 -11.22
N GLU A 119 5.31 20.55 -11.57
CA GLU A 119 4.13 20.56 -10.68
C GLU A 119 4.06 19.33 -9.77
N TYR A 120 4.90 18.32 -10.01
CA TYR A 120 4.82 17.06 -9.31
C TYR A 120 5.71 17.03 -8.07
N PRO A 121 5.17 16.67 -6.89
CA PRO A 121 5.97 16.57 -5.67
C PRO A 121 6.97 15.42 -5.74
N THR A 122 7.94 15.44 -4.83
CA THR A 122 8.79 14.28 -4.58
C THR A 122 7.92 13.12 -4.12
N ARG A 123 7.99 12.01 -4.87
CA ARG A 123 7.17 10.82 -4.64
C ARG A 123 7.83 9.59 -5.22
N PHE A 124 7.32 8.43 -4.84
CA PHE A 124 7.60 7.17 -5.50
C PHE A 124 6.35 6.29 -5.52
N PHE A 125 6.36 5.28 -6.38
CA PHE A 125 5.29 4.29 -6.47
C PHE A 125 5.78 2.89 -6.13
N ALA A 126 4.84 2.07 -5.68
CA ALA A 126 5.01 0.63 -5.59
C ALA A 126 3.70 -0.06 -6.01
N ARG A 127 3.78 -1.37 -6.23
CA ARG A 127 2.63 -2.25 -6.28
C ARG A 127 2.75 -3.27 -5.18
N ASP A 128 1.69 -3.45 -4.40
CA ASP A 128 1.64 -4.53 -3.42
C ASP A 128 1.74 -5.91 -4.09
N TYR A 129 1.73 -6.97 -3.29
CA TYR A 129 1.78 -8.36 -3.76
C TYR A 129 0.58 -8.77 -4.62
N ALA A 130 -0.54 -8.03 -4.53
CA ALA A 130 -1.75 -8.25 -5.34
C ALA A 130 -1.76 -7.42 -6.64
N GLY A 131 -0.86 -6.44 -6.77
CA GLY A 131 -0.76 -5.55 -7.92
C GLY A 131 -1.44 -4.18 -7.75
N ASN A 132 -2.00 -3.86 -6.58
CA ASN A 132 -2.57 -2.54 -6.27
C ASN A 132 -1.47 -1.48 -6.34
N ARG A 133 -1.67 -0.42 -7.12
CA ARG A 133 -0.73 0.70 -7.18
C ARG A 133 -0.87 1.53 -5.90
N LEU A 134 0.27 1.89 -5.32
CA LEU A 134 0.39 2.75 -4.14
C LEU A 134 1.34 3.90 -4.50
N GLU A 135 1.00 5.11 -4.08
CA GLU A 135 1.86 6.30 -4.20
C GLU A 135 2.23 6.81 -2.80
N PHE A 136 3.43 7.35 -2.66
CA PHE A 136 3.93 7.92 -1.41
C PHE A 136 4.54 9.29 -1.69
N THR A 137 4.13 10.32 -0.93
CA THR A 137 4.62 11.70 -1.07
C THR A 137 4.62 12.42 0.29
N LEU A 138 5.07 13.68 0.33
CA LEU A 138 5.16 14.52 1.54
C LEU A 138 3.84 15.19 1.95
#